data_AF-A0A6I9MGY0-F1
#
_entry.id   AF-A0A6I9MGY0-F1
#
_cell.length_a   1.000
_cell.length_b   1.000
_cell.length_c   1.000
_cell.angle_alpha   90.00
_cell.angle_beta   90.00
_cell.angle_gamma   90.00
#
_symmetry.space_group_name_H-M   'P 1'
#
loop_
_entity.id
_entity.type
_entity.pdbx_description
1 polymer ?
#
loop_
_entity_poly.entity_id
_entity_poly.type
_entity_poly.pdbx_seq_one_letter_code
_entity_poly.pdbx_strand_id
1 'polypeptide(L)'
;SPFWILSIPSEDIARNLMKRTVCAKSIFELWGHGKSPEELYTSLKNYPVEKMVPFLHSESTYKIKIHTFNKTLTQEEKVKRIDALEFLPFEGKVNLKKPQHVFSVLEDYGLDPNCIPERPHNIYFGRWIADGQRELIESYSVKKRHFIGNTSMDAGLSFIMANHAKVKENDVVFDPFVGTGIIK
;
A
#
# COMPACT_ATOMS: atom_id res chain seq x y z
N SER A 1 0.15 12.51 7.75
CA SER A 1 -0.40 11.14 7.76
C SER A 1 0.31 10.35 6.67
N PRO A 2 0.67 9.07 6.89
CA PRO A 2 1.31 8.20 5.89
C PRO A 2 0.33 7.69 4.82
N PHE A 3 -0.97 7.94 4.99
CA PHE A 3 -2.03 7.54 4.07
C PHE A 3 -2.55 8.74 3.29
N TRP A 4 -2.92 8.51 2.03
CA TRP A 4 -3.52 9.53 1.18
C TRP A 4 -4.69 8.93 0.41
N ILE A 5 -5.86 9.57 0.52
CA ILE A 5 -7.06 9.20 -0.22
C ILE A 5 -7.02 9.89 -1.58
N LEU A 6 -7.19 9.11 -2.65
CA LEU A 6 -7.16 9.57 -4.02
C LEU A 6 -8.43 9.13 -4.75
N SER A 7 -8.92 9.97 -5.66
CA SER A 7 -9.96 9.58 -6.62
C SER A 7 -9.28 9.17 -7.93
N ILE A 8 -9.37 7.88 -8.27
CA ILE A 8 -8.77 7.31 -9.49
C ILE A 8 -9.91 6.74 -10.36
N PRO A 9 -9.94 7.03 -11.68
CA PRO A 9 -11.08 6.63 -12.53
C PRO A 9 -11.25 5.12 -12.72
N SER A 10 -10.17 4.33 -12.62
CA SER A 10 -10.23 2.88 -12.77
C SER A 10 -9.10 2.15 -12.01
N GLU A 11 -9.34 0.87 -11.71
CA GLU A 11 -8.34 0.00 -11.11
C GLU A 11 -7.10 -0.17 -12.02
N ASP A 12 -7.27 -0.21 -13.34
CA ASP A 12 -6.16 -0.34 -14.29
C ASP A 12 -5.20 0.85 -14.23
N ILE A 13 -5.73 2.06 -14.08
CA ILE A 13 -4.91 3.27 -13.91
C ILE A 13 -4.13 3.19 -12.59
N ALA A 14 -4.79 2.76 -11.50
CA ALA A 14 -4.14 2.55 -10.22
C ALA A 14 -2.99 1.52 -10.33
N ARG A 15 -3.23 0.38 -11.00
CA ARG A 15 -2.19 -0.65 -11.24
C ARG A 15 -1.03 -0.09 -12.06
N ASN A 16 -1.31 0.65 -13.13
CA ASN A 16 -0.27 1.24 -13.97
C ASN A 16 0.53 2.33 -13.25
N LEU A 17 -0.09 3.11 -12.36
CA LEU A 17 0.62 4.06 -11.49
C LEU A 17 1.57 3.35 -10.53
N MET A 18 1.13 2.26 -9.89
CA MET A 18 1.93 1.54 -8.91
C MET A 18 3.13 0.81 -9.53
N LYS A 19 3.04 0.37 -10.80
CA LYS A 19 4.18 -0.20 -11.55
C LYS A 19 5.38 0.72 -11.70
N ARG A 20 5.22 2.05 -11.50
CA ARG A 20 6.30 3.04 -11.64
C ARG A 20 6.65 3.73 -10.33
N THR A 21 5.72 3.75 -9.38
CA THR A 21 5.87 4.51 -8.14
C THR A 21 6.85 3.82 -7.19
N VAL A 22 7.86 4.55 -6.73
CA VAL A 22 8.80 4.11 -5.69
C VAL A 22 8.49 4.72 -4.32
N CYS A 23 7.65 5.77 -4.28
CA CYS A 23 7.32 6.50 -3.05
C CYS A 23 6.19 5.82 -2.24
N ALA A 24 5.13 5.37 -2.92
CA ALA A 24 4.02 4.67 -2.29
C ALA A 24 4.32 3.19 -2.13
N LYS A 25 3.94 2.64 -0.97
CA LYS A 25 4.15 1.22 -0.65
C LYS A 25 3.12 0.32 -1.33
N SER A 26 1.85 0.66 -1.22
CA SER A 26 0.72 -0.12 -1.75
C SER A 26 -0.46 0.80 -2.01
N ILE A 27 -1.34 0.41 -2.92
CA ILE A 27 -2.62 1.08 -3.17
C ILE A 27 -3.78 0.14 -2.89
N PHE A 28 -4.84 0.71 -2.32
CA PHE A 28 -6.02 0.00 -1.87
C PHE A 28 -7.27 0.67 -2.45
N GLU A 29 -8.26 -0.14 -2.81
CA GLU A 29 -9.62 0.33 -3.03
C GLU A 29 -10.25 0.61 -1.67
N LEU A 30 -10.54 1.89 -1.40
CA LEU A 30 -11.12 2.33 -0.13
C LEU A 30 -12.60 1.97 -0.08
N TRP A 31 -12.99 1.12 0.88
CA TRP A 31 -14.40 0.78 1.12
C TRP A 31 -14.99 1.59 2.27
N GLY A 32 -14.20 1.87 3.30
CA GLY A 32 -14.65 2.69 4.41
C GLY A 32 -13.51 3.37 5.15
N HIS A 33 -13.83 4.48 5.80
CA HIS A 33 -12.90 5.21 6.65
C HIS A 33 -13.62 5.77 7.89
N GLY A 34 -12.90 5.96 8.98
CA GLY A 34 -13.43 6.55 10.21
C GLY A 34 -12.33 6.89 11.20
N LYS A 35 -12.63 7.78 12.16
CA LYS A 35 -11.75 8.10 13.29
C LYS A 35 -11.98 7.18 14.49
N SER A 36 -13.07 6.41 14.45
CA SER A 36 -13.39 5.37 15.42
C SER A 36 -13.88 4.10 14.70
N PRO A 37 -13.89 2.95 15.38
CA PRO A 37 -14.47 1.72 14.83
C PRO A 37 -15.94 1.91 14.41
N GLU A 38 -16.72 2.67 15.18
CA GLU A 38 -18.14 2.91 14.90
C GLU A 38 -18.34 3.76 13.63
N GLU A 39 -17.50 4.79 13.44
CA GLU A 39 -17.49 5.58 12.21
C GLU A 39 -17.11 4.72 11.00
N LEU A 40 -16.10 3.86 11.15
CA LEU A 40 -15.69 2.93 10.10
C LEU A 40 -16.84 1.99 9.73
N TYR A 41 -17.54 1.42 10.71
CA TYR A 41 -18.69 0.54 10.45
C TYR A 41 -19.81 1.26 9.71
N THR A 42 -20.09 2.49 10.09
CA THR A 42 -21.10 3.32 9.42
C THR A 42 -20.68 3.59 7.98
N SER A 43 -19.40 3.94 7.76
CA SER A 43 -18.83 4.16 6.43
C SER A 43 -18.92 2.90 5.57
N LEU A 44 -18.60 1.73 6.13
CA LEU A 44 -18.67 0.44 5.43
C LEU A 44 -20.09 0.03 5.04
N LYS A 45 -21.08 0.26 5.91
CA LYS A 45 -22.50 0.00 5.60
C LYS A 45 -23.03 0.89 4.47
N ASN A 46 -22.48 2.09 4.31
CA ASN A 46 -22.85 3.01 3.25
C ASN A 46 -22.12 2.74 1.92
N TYR A 47 -21.13 1.84 1.91
CA TYR A 47 -20.42 1.50 0.69
C TYR A 47 -21.29 0.67 -0.24
N PRO A 48 -21.28 0.92 -1.58
CA PRO A 48 -22.13 0.18 -2.51
C PRO A 48 -21.85 -1.32 -2.49
N VAL A 49 -22.86 -2.11 -2.09
CA VAL A 49 -22.77 -3.58 -1.99
C VAL A 49 -22.40 -4.19 -3.34
N GLU A 50 -22.91 -3.64 -4.44
CA GLU A 50 -22.61 -4.07 -5.82
C GLU A 50 -21.11 -4.07 -6.13
N LYS A 51 -20.33 -3.16 -5.52
CA LYS A 51 -18.87 -3.11 -5.67
C LYS A 51 -18.14 -4.12 -4.79
N MET A 52 -18.77 -4.58 -3.71
CA MET A 52 -18.20 -5.55 -2.78
C MET A 52 -18.43 -6.99 -3.23
N VAL A 53 -19.65 -7.29 -3.71
CA VAL A 53 -20.11 -8.63 -4.10
C VAL A 53 -19.10 -9.41 -4.96
N PRO A 54 -18.46 -8.82 -5.99
CA PRO A 54 -17.48 -9.54 -6.81
C PRO A 54 -16.30 -10.12 -6.01
N PHE A 55 -15.97 -9.54 -4.86
CA PHE A 55 -14.81 -9.89 -4.06
C PHE A 55 -15.15 -10.66 -2.78
N LEU A 56 -16.44 -10.82 -2.47
CA LEU A 56 -16.94 -11.45 -1.24
C LEU A 56 -17.64 -12.80 -1.47
N HIS A 57 -17.77 -13.23 -2.73
CA HIS A 57 -18.51 -14.44 -3.11
C HIS A 57 -17.88 -15.74 -2.57
N SER A 58 -18.71 -16.77 -2.39
CA SER A 58 -18.35 -18.06 -1.77
C SER A 58 -17.26 -18.88 -2.47
N GLU A 59 -17.14 -18.75 -3.80
CA GLU A 59 -16.08 -19.39 -4.58
C GLU A 59 -14.73 -18.68 -4.46
N SER A 60 -14.69 -17.47 -3.89
CA SER A 60 -13.46 -16.73 -3.70
C SER A 60 -12.73 -17.12 -2.41
N THR A 61 -11.43 -16.87 -2.42
CA THR A 61 -10.60 -16.98 -1.22
C THR A 61 -10.07 -15.62 -0.81
N TYR A 62 -10.09 -15.33 0.50
CA TYR A 62 -9.61 -14.06 1.01
C TYR A 62 -8.72 -14.17 2.24
N LYS A 63 -8.06 -13.05 2.53
CA LYS A 63 -7.25 -12.83 3.72
C LYS A 63 -7.41 -11.39 4.17
N ILE A 64 -7.54 -11.19 5.48
CA ILE A 64 -7.52 -9.86 6.09
C ILE A 64 -6.13 -9.62 6.69
N LYS A 65 -5.51 -8.49 6.35
CA LYS A 65 -4.26 -8.00 6.93
C LYS A 65 -4.55 -6.76 7.77
N ILE A 66 -3.75 -6.56 8.81
CA ILE A 66 -3.78 -5.33 9.60
C ILE A 66 -2.43 -4.67 9.46
N HIS A 67 -2.46 -3.41 9.01
CA HIS A 67 -1.31 -2.55 8.90
C HIS A 67 -1.48 -1.37 9.84
N THR A 68 -0.54 -1.22 10.75
CA THR A 68 -0.51 -0.11 11.69
C THR A 68 0.68 0.78 11.38
N PHE A 69 0.47 2.08 11.47
CA PHE A 69 1.54 3.07 11.44
C PHE A 69 1.82 3.56 12.85
N ASN A 70 3.10 3.61 13.22
CA ASN A 70 3.58 4.10 14.52
C ASN A 70 3.07 3.31 15.75
N LYS A 71 2.62 2.05 15.56
CA LYS A 71 2.30 1.12 16.65
C LYS A 71 2.50 -0.31 16.18
N THR A 72 2.95 -1.20 17.07
CA THR A 72 2.98 -2.65 16.83
C THR A 72 1.84 -3.29 17.60
N LEU A 73 0.98 -4.01 16.90
CA LEU A 73 -0.10 -4.79 17.53
C LEU A 73 0.33 -6.23 17.80
N THR A 74 -0.10 -6.74 18.95
CA THR A 74 -0.06 -8.16 19.29
C THR A 74 -0.96 -8.99 18.38
N GLN A 75 -0.76 -10.31 18.37
CA GLN A 75 -1.59 -11.19 17.56
C GLN A 75 -3.05 -11.22 18.05
N GLU A 76 -3.26 -11.18 19.36
CA GLU A 76 -4.60 -11.13 19.96
C GLU A 76 -5.37 -9.87 19.57
N GLU A 77 -4.71 -8.71 19.58
CA GLU A 77 -5.31 -7.47 19.09
C GLU A 77 -5.67 -7.58 17.62
N LYS A 78 -4.78 -8.13 16.78
CA LYS A 78 -5.07 -8.32 15.36
C LYS A 78 -6.31 -9.18 15.14
N VAL A 79 -6.43 -10.29 15.87
CA VAL A 79 -7.61 -11.16 15.80
C VAL A 79 -8.88 -10.38 16.19
N LYS A 80 -8.86 -9.62 17.30
CA LYS A 80 -9.99 -8.79 17.70
C LYS A 80 -10.45 -7.80 16.62
N ARG A 81 -9.53 -7.25 15.81
CA ARG A 81 -9.88 -6.32 14.72
C ARG A 81 -10.44 -7.04 13.50
N ILE A 82 -10.05 -8.30 13.30
CA ILE A 82 -10.62 -9.16 12.25
C ILE A 82 -12.04 -9.58 12.65
N ASP A 83 -12.24 -10.03 13.90
CA ASP A 83 -13.55 -10.44 14.42
C ASP A 83 -14.54 -9.27 14.38
N ALA A 84 -14.05 -8.05 14.63
CA ALA A 84 -14.82 -6.82 14.51
C ALA A 84 -15.38 -6.56 13.10
N LEU A 85 -14.86 -7.23 12.06
CA LEU A 85 -15.33 -7.11 10.67
C LEU A 85 -16.30 -8.23 10.26
N GLU A 86 -16.69 -9.13 11.18
CA GLU A 86 -17.59 -10.26 10.92
C GLU A 86 -18.99 -9.84 10.42
N PHE A 87 -19.39 -8.58 10.67
CA PHE A 87 -20.65 -8.03 10.16
C PHE A 87 -20.68 -7.83 8.64
N LEU A 88 -19.53 -7.85 7.97
CA LEU A 88 -19.46 -7.77 6.51
C LEU A 88 -19.83 -9.13 5.91
N PRO A 89 -20.53 -9.16 4.76
CA PRO A 89 -21.01 -10.40 4.15
C PRO A 89 -19.88 -11.15 3.43
N PHE A 90 -18.86 -11.59 4.17
CA PHE A 90 -17.80 -12.45 3.66
C PHE A 90 -18.33 -13.87 3.49
N GLU A 91 -18.72 -14.25 2.27
CA GLU A 91 -19.13 -15.62 1.95
C GLU A 91 -17.94 -16.49 1.51
N GLY A 92 -16.84 -15.86 1.08
CA GLY A 92 -15.63 -16.54 0.63
C GLY A 92 -14.92 -17.35 1.71
N LYS A 93 -13.95 -18.18 1.29
CA LYS A 93 -13.16 -19.02 2.21
C LYS A 93 -11.88 -18.31 2.64
N VAL A 94 -11.54 -18.38 3.94
CA VAL A 94 -10.27 -17.82 4.44
C VAL A 94 -9.09 -18.65 3.94
N ASN A 95 -8.16 -18.02 3.21
CA ASN A 95 -6.90 -18.64 2.76
C ASN A 95 -5.71 -17.75 3.10
N LEU A 96 -4.94 -18.11 4.12
CA LEU A 96 -3.81 -17.32 4.60
C LEU A 96 -2.57 -17.41 3.71
N LYS A 97 -2.44 -18.48 2.91
CA LYS A 97 -1.25 -18.76 2.08
C LYS A 97 -1.35 -18.16 0.68
N LYS A 98 -2.47 -18.40 -0.01
CA LYS A 98 -2.70 -17.96 -1.40
C LYS A 98 -4.14 -17.46 -1.59
N PRO A 99 -4.47 -16.28 -1.03
CA PRO A 99 -5.78 -15.67 -1.23
C PRO A 99 -5.90 -15.07 -2.63
N GLN A 100 -7.11 -15.07 -3.20
CA GLN A 100 -7.44 -14.29 -4.40
C GLN A 100 -7.62 -12.81 -4.07
N HIS A 101 -8.21 -12.51 -2.91
CA HIS A 101 -8.46 -11.14 -2.46
C HIS A 101 -7.79 -10.88 -1.11
N VAL A 102 -7.06 -9.78 -1.03
CA VAL A 102 -6.45 -9.33 0.22
C VAL A 102 -7.18 -8.07 0.65
N PHE A 103 -7.80 -8.13 1.82
CA PHE A 103 -8.37 -6.96 2.48
C PHE A 103 -7.42 -6.47 3.55
N SER A 104 -7.44 -5.17 3.81
CA SER A 104 -6.54 -4.54 4.77
C SER A 104 -7.27 -3.54 5.64
N VAL A 105 -7.05 -3.65 6.95
CA VAL A 105 -7.30 -2.56 7.90
C VAL A 105 -6.01 -1.75 8.01
N LEU A 106 -6.10 -0.45 7.81
CA LEU A 106 -4.98 0.49 7.94
C LEU A 106 -5.27 1.43 9.12
N GLU A 107 -4.42 1.41 10.14
CA GLU A 107 -4.57 2.25 11.33
C GLU A 107 -3.43 3.28 11.43
N ASP A 108 -3.77 4.55 11.58
CA ASP A 108 -2.84 5.67 11.73
C ASP A 108 -2.78 6.15 13.18
N TYR A 109 -1.69 5.86 13.90
CA TYR A 109 -1.47 6.33 15.27
C TYR A 109 -0.68 7.66 15.34
N GLY A 110 -0.58 8.40 14.24
CA GLY A 110 0.14 9.68 14.21
C GLY A 110 1.65 9.53 14.01
N LEU A 111 2.35 10.67 14.05
CA LEU A 111 3.76 10.77 13.65
C LEU A 111 4.75 10.78 14.84
N ASP A 112 4.27 10.97 16.07
CA ASP A 112 5.13 11.06 17.25
C ASP A 112 5.36 9.65 17.84
N PRO A 113 6.56 9.07 17.71
CA PRO A 113 6.86 7.75 18.27
C PRO A 113 6.98 7.75 19.79
N ASN A 114 7.16 8.91 20.43
CA ASN A 114 7.29 9.01 21.89
C ASN A 114 5.92 9.14 22.58
N CYS A 115 4.89 9.52 21.83
CA CYS A 115 3.53 9.74 22.34
C CYS A 115 2.51 9.01 21.45
N ILE A 116 2.57 7.68 21.47
CA ILE A 116 1.66 6.84 20.68
C ILE A 116 0.29 6.80 21.38
N PRO A 117 -0.79 7.26 20.74
CA PRO A 117 -2.11 7.22 21.33
C PRO A 117 -2.63 5.79 21.49
N GLU A 118 -3.53 5.59 22.45
CA GLU A 118 -4.16 4.28 22.68
C GLU A 118 -5.01 3.86 21.47
N ARG A 119 -5.73 4.82 20.88
CA ARG A 119 -6.61 4.66 19.71
C ARG A 119 -6.00 5.31 18.47
N PRO A 120 -6.20 4.73 17.28
CA PRO A 120 -5.74 5.34 16.04
C PRO A 120 -6.52 6.63 15.76
N HIS A 121 -5.86 7.61 15.14
CA HIS A 121 -6.51 8.83 14.66
C HIS A 121 -7.41 8.58 13.46
N ASN A 122 -7.01 7.64 12.60
CA ASN A 122 -7.77 7.24 11.43
C ASN A 122 -7.66 5.72 11.22
N ILE A 123 -8.77 5.14 10.81
CA ILE A 123 -8.89 3.73 10.44
C ILE A 123 -9.46 3.69 9.03
N TYR A 124 -8.84 2.90 8.16
CA TYR A 124 -9.28 2.67 6.80
C TYR A 124 -9.48 1.18 6.59
N PHE A 125 -10.49 0.83 5.82
CA PHE A 125 -10.70 -0.54 5.36
C PHE A 125 -10.84 -0.57 3.85
N GLY A 126 -10.20 -1.53 3.22
CA GLY A 126 -10.22 -1.64 1.77
C GLY A 126 -9.59 -2.91 1.22
N ARG A 127 -9.75 -3.09 -0.09
CA ARG A 127 -9.17 -4.19 -0.85
C ARG A 127 -7.83 -3.78 -1.44
N TRP A 128 -6.80 -4.59 -1.27
CA TRP A 128 -5.49 -4.38 -1.89
C TRP A 128 -5.59 -4.53 -3.41
N ILE A 129 -5.01 -3.57 -4.14
CA ILE A 129 -4.96 -3.59 -5.60
C ILE A 129 -3.56 -3.97 -6.06
N ALA A 130 -2.53 -3.22 -5.65
CA ALA A 130 -1.15 -3.41 -6.10
C ALA A 130 -0.14 -2.82 -5.12
N ASP A 131 1.07 -3.38 -5.13
CA ASP A 131 2.24 -2.82 -4.45
C ASP A 131 3.03 -1.90 -5.40
N GLY A 132 3.73 -0.93 -4.81
CA GLY A 132 4.68 -0.08 -5.53
C GLY A 132 6.00 -0.80 -5.78
N GLN A 133 6.95 -0.09 -6.39
CA GLN A 133 8.28 -0.58 -6.74
C GLN A 133 9.35 -0.18 -5.71
N ARG A 134 8.98 -0.09 -4.43
CA ARG A 134 9.88 0.45 -3.39
C ARG A 134 11.08 -0.47 -3.14
N GLU A 135 10.91 -1.76 -3.36
CA GLU A 135 11.95 -2.80 -3.32
C GLU A 135 13.07 -2.57 -4.35
N LEU A 136 12.80 -1.83 -5.43
CA LEU A 136 13.84 -1.47 -6.40
C LEU A 136 14.89 -0.56 -5.78
N ILE A 137 14.52 0.32 -4.83
CA ILE A 137 15.48 1.19 -4.15
C ILE A 137 16.57 0.35 -3.46
N GLU A 138 16.17 -0.73 -2.79
CA GLU A 138 17.11 -1.60 -2.11
C GLU A 138 17.89 -2.49 -3.09
N SER A 139 17.24 -2.95 -4.16
CA SER A 139 17.87 -3.78 -5.20
C SER A 139 18.96 -3.03 -5.97
N TYR A 140 18.74 -1.73 -6.24
CA TYR A 140 19.65 -0.84 -6.97
C TYR A 140 20.57 -0.03 -6.05
N SER A 141 20.60 -0.36 -4.75
CA SER A 141 21.47 0.29 -3.78
C SER A 141 22.94 0.27 -4.24
N VAL A 142 23.64 1.39 -4.05
CA VAL A 142 25.07 1.54 -4.39
C VAL A 142 25.92 0.43 -3.76
N LYS A 143 25.54 -0.06 -2.57
CA LYS A 143 26.23 -1.13 -1.85
C LYS A 143 26.24 -2.48 -2.59
N LYS A 144 25.30 -2.69 -3.51
CA LYS A 144 25.15 -3.92 -4.28
C LYS A 144 25.83 -3.83 -5.66
N ARG A 145 26.48 -2.71 -5.99
CA ARG A 145 27.14 -2.51 -7.30
C ARG A 145 28.53 -3.13 -7.32
N HIS A 146 28.96 -3.55 -8.51
CA HIS A 146 30.33 -4.04 -8.74
C HIS A 146 31.38 -2.94 -8.55
N PHE A 147 31.05 -1.71 -8.98
CA PHE A 147 31.88 -0.53 -8.78
C PHE A 147 31.17 0.46 -7.86
N ILE A 148 31.84 0.84 -6.76
CA ILE A 148 31.29 1.70 -5.71
C ILE A 148 32.03 3.04 -5.76
N GLY A 149 31.30 4.12 -6.06
CA GLY A 149 31.81 5.49 -5.99
C GLY A 149 31.15 6.28 -4.86
N ASN A 150 31.93 7.13 -4.21
CA ASN A 150 31.51 7.98 -3.09
C ASN A 150 30.54 9.11 -3.49
N THR A 151 30.49 9.49 -4.77
CA THR A 151 29.61 10.55 -5.31
C THR A 151 28.42 10.02 -6.12
N SER A 152 28.05 8.75 -5.92
CA SER A 152 26.92 8.13 -6.62
C SER A 152 25.59 8.66 -6.10
N MET A 153 24.67 9.08 -6.98
CA MET A 153 23.31 9.43 -6.58
C MET A 153 22.55 8.19 -6.03
N ASP A 154 21.70 8.44 -5.04
CA ASP A 154 20.82 7.46 -4.42
C ASP A 154 19.85 6.83 -5.43
N ALA A 155 19.59 5.52 -5.29
CA ALA A 155 18.73 4.79 -6.19
C ALA A 155 17.29 5.32 -6.17
N GLY A 156 16.75 5.66 -4.99
CA GLY A 156 15.41 6.21 -4.85
C GLY A 156 15.25 7.55 -5.56
N LEU A 157 16.22 8.46 -5.36
CA LEU A 157 16.22 9.75 -6.05
C LEU A 157 16.30 9.58 -7.57
N SER A 158 17.11 8.63 -8.04
CA SER A 158 17.25 8.32 -9.47
C SER A 158 15.92 7.88 -10.09
N PHE A 159 15.18 7.00 -9.42
CA PHE A 159 13.85 6.57 -9.88
C PHE A 159 12.84 7.71 -9.88
N ILE A 160 12.89 8.60 -8.89
CA ILE A 160 12.03 9.80 -8.86
C ILE A 160 12.33 10.70 -10.06
N MET A 161 13.60 10.93 -10.37
CA MET A 161 14.02 11.73 -11.53
C MET A 161 13.55 11.11 -12.85
N ALA A 162 13.74 9.80 -13.03
CA ALA A 162 13.28 9.09 -14.23
C ALA A 162 11.75 9.18 -14.40
N ASN A 163 11.00 9.10 -13.30
CA ASN A 163 9.55 9.26 -13.31
C ASN A 163 9.13 10.71 -13.62
N HIS A 164 9.80 11.72 -13.05
CA HIS A 164 9.54 13.13 -13.37
C HIS A 164 9.82 13.45 -14.84
N ALA A 165 10.90 12.90 -15.40
CA ALA A 165 11.23 13.02 -16.82
C ALA A 165 10.28 12.20 -17.73
N LYS A 166 9.36 11.42 -17.15
CA LYS A 166 8.39 10.56 -17.85
C LYS A 166 9.04 9.57 -18.81
N VAL A 167 10.27 9.13 -18.51
CA VAL A 167 11.04 8.17 -19.31
C VAL A 167 10.20 6.90 -19.52
N LYS A 168 10.25 6.38 -20.75
CA LYS A 168 9.60 5.16 -21.21
C LYS A 168 10.64 4.21 -21.80
N GLU A 169 10.20 2.98 -22.02
CA GLU A 169 10.98 2.00 -22.78
C GLU A 169 11.34 2.56 -24.16
N ASN A 170 12.59 2.38 -24.57
CA ASN A 170 13.20 2.90 -25.80
C ASN A 170 13.47 4.42 -25.85
N ASP A 171 13.24 5.16 -24.76
CA ASP A 171 13.72 6.54 -24.68
C ASP A 171 15.26 6.57 -24.51
N VAL A 172 15.91 7.51 -25.19
CA VAL A 172 17.34 7.78 -24.99
C VAL A 172 17.49 8.86 -23.93
N VAL A 173 18.09 8.51 -22.79
CA VAL A 173 18.35 9.43 -21.68
C VAL A 173 19.83 9.78 -21.64
N PHE A 174 20.14 11.08 -21.63
CA PHE A 174 21.50 11.58 -21.52
C PHE A 174 21.74 12.18 -20.13
N ASP A 175 22.67 11.59 -19.37
CA ASP A 175 23.17 12.14 -18.11
C ASP A 175 24.62 12.64 -18.32
N PRO A 176 24.85 13.95 -18.50
CA PRO A 176 26.19 14.50 -18.74
C PRO A 176 27.12 14.39 -17.53
N PHE A 177 26.63 13.98 -16.36
CA PHE A 177 27.39 13.88 -15.11
C PHE A 177 27.22 12.50 -14.45
N VAL A 178 27.11 11.44 -15.27
CA VAL A 178 26.71 10.07 -14.88
C VAL A 178 27.55 9.38 -13.80
N GLY A 179 28.81 9.82 -13.59
CA GLY A 179 29.70 9.25 -12.59
C GLY A 179 29.83 7.72 -12.70
N THR A 180 29.43 7.00 -11.65
CA THR A 180 29.51 5.52 -11.58
C THR A 180 28.38 4.77 -12.28
N GLY A 181 27.45 5.47 -12.93
CA GLY A 181 26.31 4.87 -13.63
C GLY A 181 25.22 4.41 -12.67
N ILE A 182 23.98 4.88 -12.91
CA ILE A 182 22.83 4.59 -12.02
C ILE A 182 21.60 4.10 -12.80
N ILE A 183 21.56 4.31 -14.12
CA ILE A 183 20.40 3.98 -14.93
C ILE A 183 20.67 2.63 -15.61
N LYS A 184 20.16 1.56 -15.01
CA LYS A 184 19.96 0.27 -15.68
C LYS A 184 18.47 0.05 -15.83
#